data_AF-A0A978UJE0-F1
#
_entry.id   AF-A0A978UJE0-F1
#
_cell.length_a   1.000
_cell.length_b   1.000
_cell.length_c   1.000
_cell.angle_alpha   90.00
_cell.angle_beta   90.00
_cell.angle_gamma   90.00
#
_symmetry.space_group_name_H-M   'P 1'
#
loop_
_entity.id
_entity.type
_entity.pdbx_description
1 polymer ?
#
loop_
_entity_poly.entity_id
_entity_poly.type
_entity_poly.pdbx_seq_one_letter_code
_entity_poly.pdbx_strand_id
1 'polypeptide(L)'
;MAEDLEAERLEMGRAPELVPEPYLGALEGDWERTKRFYEKNREALFFPLTVTNDTSFNIAVYSRTKSPIEELIQVVLNPPIEKADDKKCTPLHEAGSIGNVEAA
;
A
#
# COMPACT_ATOMS: atom_id res chain seq x y z
N MET A 1 2.22 24.06 19.93
CA MET A 1 2.42 22.60 20.16
C MET A 1 1.21 21.77 19.76
N ALA A 2 0.00 21.99 20.33
CA ALA A 2 -1.22 21.29 19.86
C ALA A 2 -1.87 21.95 18.64
N GLU A 3 -1.75 23.28 18.53
CA GLU A 3 -2.35 24.06 17.44
C GLU A 3 -1.61 23.87 16.11
N ASP A 4 -0.28 23.66 16.17
CA ASP A 4 0.54 23.40 14.98
C ASP A 4 0.23 22.02 14.36
N LEU A 5 -0.10 21.02 15.19
CA LEU A 5 -0.49 19.68 14.74
C LEU A 5 -1.87 19.69 14.08
N GLU A 6 -2.80 20.51 14.59
CA GLU A 6 -4.13 20.65 14.01
C GLU A 6 -4.11 21.45 12.70
N ALA A 7 -3.21 22.44 12.60
CA ALA A 7 -2.95 23.17 11.36
C ALA A 7 -2.33 22.25 10.29
N GLU A 8 -1.39 21.38 10.66
CA GLU A 8 -0.80 20.39 9.74
C GLU A 8 -1.86 19.37 9.25
N ARG A 9 -2.81 18.98 10.12
CA ARG A 9 -3.98 18.15 9.74
C ARG A 9 -4.98 18.84 8.83
N LEU A 10 -5.07 20.17 8.88
CA LEU A 10 -6.00 20.95 8.06
C LEU A 10 -5.40 21.26 6.68
N GLU A 11 -4.09 21.44 6.59
CA GLU A 11 -3.35 21.68 5.34
C GLU A 11 -3.17 20.39 4.53
N MET A 12 -3.12 19.25 5.21
CA MET A 12 -3.17 17.92 4.62
C MET A 12 -4.64 17.55 4.35
N GLY A 13 -5.18 18.04 3.22
CA GLY A 13 -6.58 17.90 2.82
C GLY A 13 -7.18 16.53 3.17
N ARG A 14 -8.31 16.54 3.88
CA ARG A 14 -9.07 15.39 4.43
C ARG A 14 -8.51 14.06 3.93
N ALA A 15 -7.55 13.50 4.67
CA ALA A 15 -7.00 12.19 4.36
C ALA A 15 -8.18 11.25 4.08
N PRO A 16 -8.25 10.61 2.89
CA PRO A 16 -9.29 9.61 2.65
C PRO A 16 -9.24 8.68 3.85
N GLU A 17 -10.38 8.42 4.50
CA GLU A 17 -10.46 7.60 5.72
C GLU A 17 -9.52 6.41 5.55
N LEU A 18 -8.32 6.54 6.11
CA LEU A 18 -7.21 5.64 5.81
C LEU A 18 -7.71 4.32 6.36
N VAL A 19 -8.03 3.37 5.48
CA VAL A 19 -8.64 2.14 5.96
C VAL A 19 -7.55 1.44 6.78
N PRO A 20 -7.63 1.42 8.12
CA PRO A 20 -6.46 1.10 8.93
C PRO A 20 -6.09 -0.38 8.78
N GLU A 21 -7.07 -1.20 8.43
CA GLU A 21 -6.98 -2.64 8.47
C GLU A 21 -5.95 -3.26 7.52
N PRO A 22 -5.92 -2.95 6.20
CA PRO A 22 -4.89 -3.46 5.30
C PRO A 22 -3.49 -2.94 5.64
N TYR A 23 -3.36 -1.71 6.13
CA TYR A 23 -2.07 -1.17 6.56
C TYR A 23 -1.53 -1.91 7.79
N LEU A 24 -2.37 -2.11 8.81
CA LEU A 24 -2.01 -2.86 10.01
C LEU A 24 -1.68 -4.32 9.71
N GLY A 25 -2.49 -4.99 8.88
CA GLY A 25 -2.22 -6.37 8.45
C GLY A 25 -0.87 -6.51 7.74
N ALA A 26 -0.55 -5.58 6.83
CA ALA A 26 0.73 -5.58 6.13
C ALA A 26 1.93 -5.33 7.07
N LEU A 27 1.81 -4.44 8.07
CA LEU A 27 2.85 -4.21 9.08
C LEU A 27 3.08 -5.42 10.00
N GLU A 28 2.01 -6.14 10.34
CA GLU A 28 2.04 -7.35 11.17
C GLU A 28 2.51 -8.59 10.37
N GLY A 29 2.61 -8.48 9.04
CA GLY A 29 2.88 -9.61 8.14
C GLY A 29 1.66 -10.53 7.95
N ASP A 30 0.47 -10.13 8.39
CA ASP A 30 -0.79 -10.84 8.22
C ASP A 30 -1.41 -10.51 6.85
N TRP A 31 -0.81 -11.09 5.81
CA TRP A 31 -1.24 -10.92 4.42
C TRP A 31 -2.60 -11.55 4.13
N GLU A 32 -2.96 -12.60 4.86
CA GLU A 32 -4.27 -13.22 4.83
C GLU A 32 -5.38 -12.30 5.34
N ARG A 33 -5.13 -11.55 6.43
CA ARG A 33 -6.04 -10.47 6.87
C ARG A 33 -6.15 -9.37 5.84
N THR A 34 -5.02 -8.97 5.24
CA THR A 34 -4.97 -7.95 4.19
C THR A 34 -5.80 -8.38 2.96
N LYS A 35 -5.66 -9.64 2.53
CA LYS A 35 -6.42 -10.26 1.44
C LYS A 35 -7.92 -10.25 1.73
N ARG A 36 -8.34 -10.75 2.90
CA ARG A 36 -9.75 -10.79 3.32
C ARG A 36 -10.42 -9.42 3.32
N PHE A 37 -9.67 -8.37 3.65
CA PHE A 37 -10.16 -7.00 3.56
C PHE A 37 -10.46 -6.61 2.11
N TYR A 38 -9.53 -6.87 1.19
CA TYR A 38 -9.68 -6.48 -0.21
C TYR A 38 -10.64 -7.34 -1.03
N GLU A 39 -10.86 -8.59 -0.64
CA GLU A 39 -11.92 -9.42 -1.23
C GLU A 39 -13.30 -8.79 -1.07
N LYS A 40 -13.51 -8.05 0.03
CA LYS A 40 -14.75 -7.35 0.35
C LYS A 40 -14.79 -5.90 -0.16
N ASN A 41 -13.63 -5.28 -0.36
CA ASN A 41 -13.46 -3.86 -0.70
C ASN A 41 -12.45 -3.71 -1.85
N ARG A 42 -12.77 -4.26 -3.03
CA ARG A 42 -11.78 -4.39 -4.13
C ARG A 42 -11.28 -3.04 -4.63
N GLU A 43 -12.13 -2.03 -4.63
CA GLU A 43 -11.78 -0.65 -4.99
C GLU A 43 -10.75 -0.03 -4.05
N ALA A 44 -10.66 -0.51 -2.81
CA ALA A 44 -9.71 0.00 -1.83
C ALA A 44 -8.25 -0.38 -2.12
N LEU A 45 -8.00 -1.37 -2.99
CA LEU A 45 -6.65 -1.71 -3.47
C LEU A 45 -5.95 -0.54 -4.16
N PHE A 46 -6.73 0.41 -4.70
CA PHE A 46 -6.21 1.56 -5.43
C PHE A 46 -6.01 2.81 -4.57
N PHE A 47 -6.46 2.77 -3.30
CA PHE A 47 -6.33 3.88 -2.37
C PHE A 47 -4.99 3.84 -1.64
N PRO A 48 -4.37 5.01 -1.40
CA PRO A 48 -3.15 5.10 -0.63
C PRO A 48 -3.39 4.73 0.84
N LEU A 49 -2.45 4.01 1.42
CA LEU A 49 -2.41 3.61 2.83
C LEU A 49 -1.45 4.47 3.67
N THR A 50 -0.60 5.26 3.02
CA THR A 50 0.37 6.15 3.68
C THR A 50 0.29 7.55 3.11
N VAL A 51 0.85 8.52 3.83
CA VAL A 51 0.96 9.92 3.39
C VAL A 51 1.89 10.11 2.18
N THR A 52 2.73 9.12 1.87
CA THR A 52 3.58 9.05 0.66
C THR A 52 2.90 8.34 -0.51
N ASN A 53 1.59 8.12 -0.41
CA ASN A 53 0.76 7.45 -1.39
C ASN A 53 1.11 5.97 -1.65
N ASP A 54 1.68 5.27 -0.66
CA ASP A 54 1.95 3.85 -0.79
C ASP A 54 0.66 3.03 -0.81
N THR A 55 0.55 2.14 -1.79
CA THR A 55 -0.52 1.13 -1.83
C THR A 55 -0.07 -0.16 -1.12
N SER A 56 -0.98 -1.11 -0.92
CA SER A 56 -0.58 -2.44 -0.42
C SER A 56 0.44 -3.15 -1.30
N PHE A 57 0.49 -2.86 -2.61
CA PHE A 57 1.52 -3.40 -3.49
C PHE A 57 2.91 -2.85 -3.16
N ASN A 58 3.02 -1.54 -2.90
CA ASN A 58 4.29 -0.93 -2.46
C ASN A 58 4.73 -1.54 -1.12
N ILE A 59 3.80 -1.65 -0.15
CA ILE A 59 4.10 -2.23 1.17
C ILE A 59 4.54 -3.70 1.05
N ALA A 60 3.88 -4.49 0.20
CA ALA A 60 4.22 -5.88 -0.05
C ALA A 60 5.64 -6.06 -0.62
N VAL A 61 6.13 -5.12 -1.45
CA VAL A 61 7.52 -5.15 -1.96
C VAL A 61 8.53 -5.12 -0.81
N TYR A 62 8.27 -4.34 0.25
CA TYR A 62 9.15 -4.28 1.43
C TYR A 62 9.22 -5.58 2.24
N SER A 63 8.26 -6.50 2.08
CA SER A 63 8.25 -7.81 2.76
C SER A 63 9.36 -8.76 2.29
N ARG A 64 9.99 -8.49 1.14
CA ARG A 64 11.05 -9.31 0.53
C ARG A 64 10.67 -10.78 0.27
N THR A 65 9.37 -11.08 0.14
CA THR A 65 8.86 -12.41 -0.20
C THR A 65 7.81 -12.30 -1.30
N LYS A 66 7.60 -13.37 -2.09
CA LYS A 66 6.60 -13.38 -3.18
C LYS A 66 5.15 -13.51 -2.70
N SER A 67 4.92 -14.26 -1.61
CA SER A 67 3.58 -14.61 -1.12
C SER A 67 2.63 -13.41 -1.02
N PRO A 68 3.05 -12.27 -0.43
CA PRO A 68 2.18 -11.10 -0.27
C PRO A 68 1.69 -10.50 -1.59
N ILE A 69 2.59 -10.44 -2.58
CA ILE A 69 2.28 -9.89 -3.89
C ILE A 69 1.35 -10.85 -4.65
N GLU A 70 1.63 -12.15 -4.60
CA GLU A 70 0.79 -13.18 -5.22
C GLU A 70 -0.62 -13.19 -4.63
N GLU A 71 -0.75 -13.10 -3.30
CA GLU A 71 -2.03 -13.02 -2.60
C GLU A 71 -2.84 -11.78 -2.99
N LEU A 72 -2.20 -10.62 -3.11
CA LEU A 72 -2.86 -9.38 -3.53
C LEU A 72 -3.27 -9.40 -5.01
N ILE A 73 -2.44 -9.99 -5.89
CA ILE A 73 -2.76 -10.14 -7.33
C ILE A 73 -4.00 -11.01 -7.52
N GLN A 74 -4.18 -12.08 -6.73
CA GLN A 74 -5.36 -12.96 -6.83
C GLN A 74 -6.69 -12.24 -6.57
N VAL A 75 -6.68 -11.13 -5.83
CA VAL A 75 -7.88 -10.34 -5.51
C VAL A 75 -8.26 -9.39 -6.66
N VAL A 76 -7.34 -9.12 -7.59
CA VAL A 76 -7.47 -8.06 -8.59
C VAL A 76 -7.60 -8.59 -10.02
N LEU A 77 -8.53 -8.03 -10.80
CA LEU A 77 -8.63 -8.30 -12.24
C LEU A 77 -7.62 -7.48 -13.09
N ASN A 78 -7.22 -6.28 -12.63
CA ASN A 78 -6.21 -5.40 -13.25
C ASN A 78 -5.37 -4.66 -12.18
N PRO A 79 -4.25 -5.24 -11.70
CA PRO A 79 -3.48 -4.65 -10.60
C PRO A 79 -2.77 -3.35 -11.03
N PRO A 80 -2.66 -2.34 -10.15
CA PRO A 80 -2.05 -1.05 -10.49
C PRO A 80 -0.51 -1.10 -10.49
N ILE A 81 0.08 -2.14 -11.09
CA ILE A 81 1.54 -2.38 -11.13
C ILE A 81 2.31 -1.28 -11.86
N GLU A 82 1.64 -0.48 -12.70
CA GLU A 82 2.21 0.67 -13.38
C GLU A 82 1.92 2.00 -12.68
N LYS A 83 1.10 2.01 -11.62
CA LYS A 83 0.78 3.24 -10.89
C LYS A 83 1.98 3.64 -10.06
N ALA A 84 2.50 4.83 -10.32
CA ALA A 84 3.63 5.37 -9.60
C ALA A 84 3.21 6.08 -8.30
N ASP A 85 4.07 6.02 -7.28
CA ASP A 85 3.98 6.80 -6.04
C ASP A 85 4.36 8.29 -6.27
N ASP A 86 4.47 9.04 -5.18
CA ASP A 86 4.88 10.45 -5.22
C ASP A 86 6.31 10.66 -5.73
N LYS A 87 7.17 9.66 -5.58
CA LYS A 87 8.55 9.65 -6.10
C LYS A 87 8.62 9.22 -7.57
N LYS A 88 7.48 8.96 -8.21
CA LYS A 88 7.37 8.41 -9.57
C LYS A 88 7.95 6.99 -9.70
N CYS A 89 8.00 6.25 -8.60
CA CYS A 89 8.37 4.85 -8.54
C CYS A 89 7.13 3.97 -8.66
N THR A 90 7.18 2.97 -9.54
CA THR A 90 6.18 1.90 -9.56
C THR A 90 6.63 0.82 -8.58
N PRO A 91 5.74 -0.12 -8.18
CA PRO A 91 6.15 -1.31 -7.42
C PRO A 91 7.39 -2.02 -8.00
N LEU A 92 7.52 -2.05 -9.34
CA LEU A 92 8.67 -2.63 -10.04
C LEU A 92 9.98 -1.84 -9.84
N HIS A 93 9.92 -0.50 -9.88
CA HIS A 93 11.09 0.34 -9.59
C HIS A 93 11.60 0.10 -8.16
N GLU A 94 10.69 -0.05 -7.20
CA GLU A 94 11.04 -0.25 -5.80
C GLU A 94 11.62 -1.65 -5.54
N ALA A 95 11.04 -2.69 -6.15
CA ALA A 95 11.56 -4.06 -6.08
C ALA A 95 13.00 -4.14 -6.60
N GLY A 96 13.29 -3.49 -7.73
CA GLY A 96 14.64 -3.39 -8.27
C GLY A 96 15.59 -2.64 -7.34
N SER A 97 15.16 -1.51 -6.76
CA SER A 97 15.99 -0.69 -5.88
C SER A 97 16.38 -1.39 -4.57
N ILE A 98 15.52 -2.26 -4.02
CA ILE A 98 15.80 -2.98 -2.77
C ILE A 98 16.40 -4.38 -3.00
N GLY A 99 16.59 -4.78 -4.25
CA GLY A 99 17.11 -6.11 -4.62
C GLY A 99 16.11 -7.25 -4.38
N ASN A 100 14.80 -6.97 -4.37
CA ASN A 100 13.76 -7.99 -4.29
C ASN A 100 13.53 -8.60 -5.68
N VAL A 101 14.51 -9.38 -6.16
CA VAL A 101 14.50 -10.05 -7.48
C VAL A 101 13.27 -10.92 -7.67
N GLU A 102 12.75 -11.44 -6.57
CA GLU A 102 11.57 -12.29 -6.54
C GLU A 102 10.28 -11.48 -6.83
N ALA A 103 10.25 -10.18 -6.53
CA ALA A 103 9.12 -9.29 -6.76
C ALA A 103 9.27 -8.35 -7.96
N ALA A 104 10.41 -8.41 -8.67
CA ALA A 104 10.71 -7.63 -9.87
C ALA A 104 10.29 -8.41 -11.13
#